data_AF-A0A9D8Q106-F1
#
_entry.id   AF-A0A9D8Q106-F1
#
_cell.length_a   1.000
_cell.length_b   1.000
_cell.length_c   1.000
_cell.angle_alpha   90.00
_cell.angle_beta   90.00
_cell.angle_gamma   90.00
#
_symmetry.space_group_name_H-M   'P 1'
#
loop_
_entity.id
_entity.type
_entity.pdbx_description
1 polymer ?
#
loop_
_entity_poly.entity_id
_entity_poly.type
_entity_poly.pdbx_seq_one_letter_code
_entity_poly.pdbx_strand_id
1 'polypeptide(L)'
;MNALRRLAAAVEEAAIDLPFVAASGAVREVAPAAYRVRGLSALARLGDRVALGDGEAATVGEIVRVDETGATVKPFDGRASVGIGMRAQMIGAMRLSPAPSWKGRVVNALGEPVDGAGPLARGERAMPTDAQPPPAMVRQRIRKALRTGVRLIDLFTPFCEGQ
;
A
#
# COMPACT_ATOMS: atom_id res chain seq x y z
N MET A 1 -11.39 -26.61 -15.54
CA MET A 1 -10.06 -26.24 -15.00
C MET A 1 -9.87 -26.98 -13.66
N ASN A 2 -8.92 -27.91 -13.54
CA ASN A 2 -8.79 -28.79 -12.35
C ASN A 2 -8.24 -28.00 -11.13
N ALA A 3 -8.64 -28.39 -9.91
CA ALA A 3 -8.20 -27.84 -8.63
C ALA A 3 -6.67 -27.71 -8.50
N LEU A 4 -5.89 -28.66 -9.01
CA LEU A 4 -4.42 -28.60 -8.98
C LEU A 4 -3.85 -27.44 -9.81
N ARG A 5 -4.46 -27.12 -10.96
CA ARG A 5 -4.05 -25.94 -11.75
C ARG A 5 -4.43 -24.63 -11.08
N ARG A 6 -5.56 -24.59 -10.36
CA ARG A 6 -5.95 -23.43 -9.55
C ARG A 6 -4.99 -23.21 -8.38
N LEU A 7 -4.59 -24.28 -7.70
CA LEU A 7 -3.60 -24.21 -6.62
C LEU A 7 -2.22 -23.79 -7.15
N ALA A 8 -1.76 -24.36 -8.26
CA ALA A 8 -0.49 -23.99 -8.87
C ALA A 8 -0.47 -22.50 -9.27
N ALA A 9 -1.52 -22.01 -9.93
CA ALA A 9 -1.64 -20.59 -10.28
C ALA A 9 -1.68 -19.69 -9.04
N ALA A 10 -2.41 -20.07 -7.99
CA ALA A 10 -2.45 -19.32 -6.73
C ALA A 10 -1.10 -19.32 -6.00
N VAL A 11 -0.36 -20.42 -6.03
CA VAL A 11 0.99 -20.52 -5.44
C VAL A 11 1.99 -19.72 -6.26
N GLU A 12 1.96 -19.77 -7.59
CA GLU A 12 2.82 -18.94 -8.45
C GLU A 12 2.52 -17.44 -8.25
N GLU A 13 1.25 -17.06 -8.16
CA GLU A 13 0.83 -15.69 -7.91
C GLU A 13 1.23 -15.19 -6.50
N ALA A 14 1.17 -16.06 -5.48
CA ALA A 14 1.59 -15.76 -4.11
C ALA A 14 3.12 -15.82 -3.91
N ALA A 15 3.82 -16.71 -4.62
CA ALA A 15 5.27 -16.91 -4.51
C ALA A 15 6.08 -15.72 -5.05
N ILE A 16 5.46 -14.86 -5.88
CA ILE A 16 6.09 -13.64 -6.38
C ILE A 16 6.39 -12.65 -5.23
N ASP A 17 5.61 -12.67 -4.15
CA ASP A 17 5.70 -11.67 -3.07
C ASP A 17 6.01 -12.25 -1.68
N LEU A 18 5.92 -13.57 -1.49
CA LEU A 18 6.21 -14.17 -0.18
C LEU A 18 7.72 -14.42 -0.05
N PRO A 19 8.44 -13.66 0.80
CA PRO A 19 9.84 -13.96 1.03
C PRO A 19 9.95 -15.33 1.72
N PHE A 20 10.93 -16.14 1.30
CA PHE A 20 11.24 -17.42 1.95
C PHE A 20 11.58 -17.25 3.45
N VAL A 21 11.95 -16.04 3.87
CA VAL A 21 12.23 -15.65 5.25
C VAL A 21 11.40 -14.42 5.60
N ALA A 22 10.59 -14.52 6.64
CA ALA A 22 9.82 -13.39 7.16
C ALA A 22 10.55 -12.74 8.35
N ALA A 23 10.87 -11.45 8.24
CA ALA A 23 11.34 -10.67 9.37
C ALA A 23 10.17 -10.31 10.29
N SER A 24 10.33 -10.56 11.59
CA SER A 24 9.29 -10.24 12.57
C SER A 24 9.88 -9.72 13.87
N GLY A 25 9.13 -8.85 14.55
CA GLY A 25 9.43 -8.34 15.87
C GLY A 25 8.28 -8.58 16.84
N ALA A 26 8.42 -8.05 18.06
CA ALA A 26 7.40 -8.09 19.09
C ALA A 26 7.02 -6.69 19.54
N VAL A 27 5.73 -6.45 19.74
CA VAL A 27 5.21 -5.22 20.34
C VAL A 27 5.70 -5.10 21.77
N ARG A 28 6.29 -3.95 22.13
CA ARG A 28 6.80 -3.67 23.48
C ARG A 28 6.13 -2.48 24.15
N GLU A 29 5.57 -1.56 23.37
CA GLU A 29 4.85 -0.39 23.86
C GLU A 29 3.58 -0.21 23.03
N VAL A 30 2.48 0.18 23.66
CA VAL A 30 1.22 0.51 23.00
C VAL A 30 0.77 1.89 23.50
N ALA A 31 0.46 2.77 22.55
CA ALA A 31 -0.07 4.10 22.78
C ALA A 31 -1.36 4.27 21.96
N PRO A 32 -2.19 5.30 22.23
CA PRO A 32 -3.50 5.43 21.58
C PRO A 32 -3.49 5.47 20.05
N ALA A 33 -2.41 5.96 19.43
CA ALA A 33 -2.31 6.13 17.98
C ALA A 33 -1.13 5.37 17.34
N ALA A 34 -0.34 4.65 18.13
CA ALA A 34 0.85 3.96 17.65
C ALA A 34 1.30 2.87 18.61
N TYR A 35 2.09 1.93 18.11
CA TYR A 35 2.75 0.93 18.93
C TYR A 35 4.22 0.79 18.53
N ARG A 36 5.04 0.30 19.46
CA ARG A 36 6.48 0.12 19.21
C ARG A 36 6.83 -1.36 19.09
N VAL A 37 7.54 -1.69 18.03
CA VAL A 37 8.03 -3.04 17.73
C VAL A 37 9.54 -3.09 17.91
N ARG A 38 10.02 -4.08 18.67
CA ARG A 38 11.45 -4.42 18.77
C ARG A 38 11.81 -5.59 17.87
N GLY A 39 13.06 -5.64 17.41
CA GLY A 39 13.58 -6.70 16.55
C GLY A 39 13.49 -6.40 15.05
N LEU A 40 12.91 -5.26 14.68
CA LEU A 40 12.81 -4.83 13.28
C LEU A 40 13.73 -3.64 12.93
N SER A 41 14.37 -2.97 13.90
CA SER A 41 15.09 -1.70 13.70
C SER A 41 16.21 -1.78 12.64
N ALA A 42 16.93 -2.89 12.56
CA ALA A 42 18.02 -3.07 11.58
C ALA A 42 17.53 -3.23 10.13
N LEU A 43 16.25 -3.56 9.93
CA LEU A 43 15.67 -3.85 8.61
C LEU A 43 14.63 -2.80 8.19
N ALA A 44 13.96 -2.19 9.16
CA ALA A 44 12.87 -1.25 8.96
C ALA A 44 13.32 0.05 8.32
N ARG A 45 12.53 0.54 7.36
CA ARG A 45 12.63 1.88 6.80
C ARG A 45 11.37 2.67 7.11
N LEU A 46 11.48 3.99 7.07
CA LEU A 46 10.31 4.86 7.12
C LEU A 46 9.40 4.55 5.92
N GLY A 47 8.09 4.48 6.18
CA GLY A 47 7.08 4.14 5.17
C GLY A 47 6.90 2.64 4.91
N ASP A 48 7.75 1.77 5.47
CA ASP A 48 7.51 0.34 5.41
C ASP A 48 6.24 -0.03 6.19
N ARG A 49 5.56 -1.07 5.73
CA ARG A 49 4.36 -1.59 6.40
C ARG A 49 4.67 -2.80 7.26
N VAL A 50 3.90 -2.94 8.32
CA VAL A 50 3.96 -4.04 9.28
C VAL A 50 2.56 -4.61 9.48
N ALA A 51 2.43 -5.93 9.40
CA ALA A 51 1.23 -6.66 9.74
C ALA A 51 1.31 -7.13 11.19
N LEU A 52 0.22 -6.98 11.94
CA LEU A 52 0.08 -7.49 13.30
C LEU A 52 -0.95 -8.61 13.31
N GLY A 53 -0.56 -9.80 13.80
CA GLY A 53 -1.40 -11.00 13.78
C GLY A 53 -1.35 -11.76 12.44
N ASP A 54 -2.13 -12.83 12.34
CA ASP A 54 -2.17 -13.74 11.19
C ASP A 54 -3.55 -13.73 10.51
N GLY A 55 -3.58 -13.95 9.19
CA GLY A 55 -4.81 -14.11 8.41
C GLY A 55 -5.58 -12.81 8.10
N GLU A 56 -6.88 -12.93 7.78
CA GLU A 56 -7.75 -11.79 7.42
C GLU A 56 -7.95 -10.77 8.54
N ALA A 57 -7.71 -11.15 9.80
CA ALA A 57 -7.79 -10.26 10.94
C ALA A 57 -6.50 -9.44 11.18
N ALA A 58 -5.46 -9.65 10.34
CA ALA A 58 -4.20 -8.96 10.51
C ALA A 58 -4.39 -7.45 10.30
N THR A 59 -3.96 -6.67 11.29
CA THR A 59 -4.01 -5.21 11.18
C THR A 59 -2.71 -4.70 10.57
N VAL A 60 -2.80 -3.84 9.56
CA VAL A 60 -1.63 -3.25 8.92
C VAL A 60 -1.39 -1.84 9.47
N GLY A 61 -0.12 -1.49 9.66
CA GLY A 61 0.32 -0.14 9.97
C GLY A 61 1.59 0.25 9.23
N GLU A 62 1.92 1.53 9.31
CA GLU A 62 3.08 2.15 8.69
C GLU A 62 4.15 2.50 9.73
N ILE A 63 5.41 2.24 9.42
CA ILE A 63 6.55 2.66 10.21
C ILE A 63 6.76 4.17 10.03
N VAL A 64 6.45 4.93 11.08
CA VAL A 64 6.56 6.40 11.10
C VAL A 64 7.82 6.89 11.81
N ARG A 65 8.53 6.00 12.52
CA ARG A 65 9.81 6.29 13.16
C ARG A 65 10.62 5.00 13.33
N VAL A 66 11.92 5.09 13.15
CA VAL A 66 12.89 4.04 13.48
C VAL A 66 14.01 4.65 14.33
N ASP A 67 14.40 3.95 15.38
CA ASP A 67 15.64 4.19 16.10
C ASP A 67 16.32 2.87 16.47
N GLU A 68 17.49 2.94 17.09
CA GLU A 68 18.32 1.76 17.40
C GLU A 68 17.54 0.67 18.15
N THR A 69 16.62 1.09 19.03
CA THR A 69 15.91 0.18 19.93
C THR A 69 14.64 -0.41 19.33
N GLY A 70 14.08 0.19 18.27
CA GLY A 70 12.88 -0.33 17.62
C GLY A 70 12.24 0.62 16.61
N ALA A 71 11.09 0.21 16.10
CA ALA A 71 10.28 0.96 15.15
C ALA A 71 8.93 1.34 15.77
N THR A 72 8.48 2.57 15.58
CA THR A 72 7.12 3.03 15.91
C THR A 72 6.24 2.87 14.69
N VAL A 73 5.13 2.16 14.88
CA VAL A 73 4.16 1.83 13.84
C VAL A 73 2.85 2.54 14.15
N LYS A 74 2.31 3.25 13.17
CA LYS A 74 0.96 3.82 13.20
C LYS A 74 0.01 2.87 12.45
N PRO A 75 -0.99 2.27 13.11
CA PRO A 75 -2.01 1.49 12.42
C PRO A 75 -2.76 2.33 11.37
N PHE A 76 -3.15 1.71 10.25
CA PHE A 76 -4.05 2.37 9.29
C PHE A 76 -5.50 2.41 9.78
N ASP A 77 -5.90 1.43 10.60
CA ASP A 77 -7.19 1.39 11.26
C ASP A 77 -7.11 1.99 12.68
N GLY A 78 -8.02 2.91 13.00
CA GLY A 78 -8.14 3.52 14.33
C GLY A 78 -8.61 2.55 15.44
N ARG A 79 -9.03 1.32 15.10
CA ARG A 79 -9.49 0.29 16.06
C ARG A 79 -8.55 -0.91 16.19
N ALA A 80 -7.28 -0.75 15.83
CA ALA A 80 -6.30 -1.82 15.96
C ALA A 80 -6.27 -2.40 17.38
N SER A 81 -6.61 -3.68 17.53
CA SER A 81 -6.46 -4.41 18.80
C SER A 81 -5.00 -4.82 18.96
N VAL A 82 -4.21 -3.98 19.64
CA VAL A 82 -2.77 -4.18 19.81
C VAL A 82 -2.43 -4.44 21.28
N GLY A 83 -1.70 -5.52 21.53
CA GLY A 83 -1.21 -5.90 22.85
C GLY A 83 0.30 -6.09 22.88
N ILE A 84 0.90 -5.93 24.06
CA ILE A 84 2.33 -6.22 24.28
C ILE A 84 2.59 -7.72 24.02
N GLY A 85 3.70 -8.01 23.35
CA GLY A 85 4.13 -9.36 22.99
C GLY A 85 3.56 -9.86 21.67
N MET A 86 2.58 -9.18 21.08
CA MET A 86 2.06 -9.56 19.76
C MET A 86 3.17 -9.50 18.71
N ARG A 87 3.15 -10.49 17.81
CA ARG A 87 4.09 -10.58 16.71
C ARG A 87 3.71 -9.57 15.62
N ALA A 88 4.71 -8.83 15.17
CA ALA A 88 4.57 -7.86 14.09
C ALA A 88 5.51 -8.28 12.95
N GLN A 89 4.93 -8.61 11.79
CA GLN A 89 5.65 -9.09 10.62
C GLN A 89 5.89 -7.95 9.63
N MET A 90 7.11 -7.84 9.13
CA MET A 90 7.45 -6.87 8.10
C MET A 90 6.83 -7.26 6.76
N ILE A 91 6.06 -6.34 6.17
CA ILE A 91 5.52 -6.46 4.81
C ILE A 91 6.40 -5.67 3.84
N GLY A 92 7.01 -4.57 4.31
CA GLY A 92 7.82 -3.65 3.52
C GLY A 92 7.01 -2.53 2.85
N ALA A 93 7.67 -1.79 1.96
CA ALA A 93 7.08 -0.63 1.29
C ALA A 93 5.79 -0.96 0.52
N MET A 94 4.86 0.00 0.51
CA MET A 94 3.65 -0.13 -0.29
C MET A 94 3.96 -0.02 -1.79
N ARG A 95 3.52 -1.03 -2.55
CA ARG A 95 3.60 -1.04 -4.01
C ARG A 95 2.28 -1.47 -4.58
N LEU A 96 1.89 -0.86 -5.69
CA LEU A 96 0.72 -1.24 -6.47
C LEU A 96 1.18 -1.73 -7.84
N SER A 97 0.48 -2.70 -8.41
CA SER A 97 0.69 -3.15 -9.79
C SER A 97 -0.59 -2.96 -10.60
N PRO A 98 -0.97 -1.72 -10.95
CA PRO A 98 -2.22 -1.47 -11.66
C PRO A 98 -2.24 -2.16 -13.03
N ALA A 99 -3.35 -2.80 -13.37
CA ALA A 99 -3.61 -3.36 -14.69
C ALA A 99 -4.72 -2.58 -15.41
N PRO A 100 -4.80 -2.63 -16.76
CA PRO A 100 -5.90 -2.00 -17.49
C PRO A 100 -7.31 -2.47 -17.03
N SER A 101 -7.41 -3.68 -16.48
CA SER A 101 -8.64 -4.26 -15.91
C SER A 101 -9.11 -3.60 -14.62
N TRP A 102 -8.31 -2.73 -13.99
CA TRP A 102 -8.73 -1.96 -12.82
C TRP A 102 -9.73 -0.85 -13.17
N LYS A 103 -9.79 -0.44 -14.44
CA LYS A 103 -10.72 0.61 -14.90
C LYS A 103 -12.18 0.18 -14.62
N GLY A 104 -12.89 1.00 -13.85
CA GLY A 104 -14.27 0.75 -13.44
C GLY A 104 -14.44 -0.05 -12.15
N ARG A 105 -13.33 -0.48 -11.51
CA ARG A 105 -13.34 -1.11 -10.19
C ARG A 105 -13.32 -0.07 -9.08
N VAL A 106 -13.77 -0.46 -7.88
CA VAL A 106 -13.62 0.35 -6.66
C VAL A 106 -12.52 -0.24 -5.79
N VAL A 107 -11.50 0.57 -5.50
CA VAL A 107 -10.29 0.16 -4.79
C VAL A 107 -10.07 1.08 -3.60
N ASN A 108 -9.72 0.52 -2.44
CA ASN A 108 -9.43 1.30 -1.23
C ASN A 108 -8.00 1.89 -1.26
N ALA A 109 -7.66 2.68 -0.24
CA ALA A 109 -6.36 3.32 -0.11
C ALA A 109 -5.18 2.36 0.05
N LEU A 110 -5.42 1.08 0.38
CA LEU A 110 -4.42 0.02 0.51
C LEU A 110 -4.27 -0.80 -0.78
N GLY A 111 -5.03 -0.49 -1.82
CA GLY A 111 -4.99 -1.19 -3.10
C GLY A 111 -5.88 -2.45 -3.16
N GLU A 112 -6.81 -2.61 -2.23
CA GLU A 112 -7.70 -3.77 -2.14
C GLU A 112 -9.06 -3.47 -2.80
N PRO A 113 -9.67 -4.43 -3.52
CA PRO A 113 -10.98 -4.26 -4.12
C PRO A 113 -12.08 -4.24 -3.05
N VAL A 114 -12.99 -3.27 -3.12
CA VAL A 114 -14.13 -3.13 -2.19
C VAL A 114 -15.49 -3.16 -2.90
N ASP A 115 -15.51 -3.56 -4.17
CA ASP A 115 -16.71 -3.65 -5.01
C ASP A 115 -17.35 -5.06 -5.07
N GLY A 116 -16.76 -6.06 -4.40
CA GLY A 116 -17.25 -7.44 -4.42
C GLY A 116 -17.04 -8.18 -5.75
N ALA A 117 -16.35 -7.60 -6.73
CA ALA A 117 -16.11 -8.21 -8.04
C ALA A 117 -14.86 -9.14 -8.08
N GLY A 118 -14.42 -9.62 -6.92
CA GLY A 118 -13.25 -10.50 -6.77
C GLY A 118 -11.90 -9.78 -6.83
N PRO A 119 -10.79 -10.54 -6.88
CA PRO A 119 -9.42 -9.99 -6.84
C PRO A 119 -9.12 -9.03 -8.00
N LEU A 120 -8.16 -8.13 -7.79
CA LEU A 120 -7.62 -7.27 -8.85
C LEU A 120 -6.51 -8.00 -9.59
N ALA A 121 -6.58 -8.03 -10.93
CA ALA A 121 -5.49 -8.58 -11.74
C ALA A 121 -4.24 -7.71 -11.59
N ARG A 122 -3.05 -8.32 -11.47
CA ARG A 122 -1.80 -7.58 -11.34
C ARG A 122 -1.23 -7.21 -12.70
N GLY A 123 -0.83 -5.95 -12.84
CA GLY A 123 -0.07 -5.48 -14.00
C GLY A 123 1.39 -5.93 -13.96
N GLU A 124 2.09 -5.82 -15.08
CA GLU A 124 3.48 -6.27 -15.22
C GLU A 124 4.49 -5.45 -14.40
N ARG A 125 4.14 -4.21 -14.03
CA ARG A 125 5.05 -3.28 -13.34
C ARG A 125 4.49 -2.86 -11.99
N ALA A 126 5.20 -3.22 -10.93
CA ALA A 126 4.96 -2.71 -9.59
C ALA A 126 5.53 -1.29 -9.44
N MET A 127 4.73 -0.38 -8.91
CA MET A 127 5.05 1.03 -8.71
C MET A 127 4.96 1.40 -7.22
N PRO A 128 5.91 2.20 -6.69
CA PRO A 128 5.78 2.73 -5.33
C PRO A 128 4.68 3.80 -5.29
N THR A 129 3.99 3.92 -4.15
CA THR A 129 2.94 4.92 -3.95
C THR A 129 3.49 6.33 -3.70
N ASP A 130 4.77 6.44 -3.36
CA ASP A 130 5.51 7.67 -3.05
C ASP A 130 6.60 7.98 -4.10
N ALA A 131 6.35 7.59 -5.35
CA ALA A 131 7.28 7.84 -6.46
C ALA A 131 7.62 9.34 -6.60
N GLN A 132 8.89 9.64 -6.88
CA GLN A 132 9.28 11.00 -7.21
C GLN A 132 8.51 11.51 -8.44
N PRO A 133 8.08 12.78 -8.44
CA PRO A 133 7.41 13.36 -9.60
C PRO A 133 8.39 13.47 -10.79
N PRO A 134 7.89 13.57 -12.03
CA PRO A 134 8.73 13.77 -13.21
C PRO A 134 9.63 15.02 -13.06
N PRO A 135 10.92 14.97 -13.46
CA PRO A 135 11.83 16.11 -13.38
C PRO A 135 11.29 17.34 -14.10
N ALA A 136 11.55 18.55 -13.58
CA ALA A 136 11.03 19.78 -14.16
C ALA A 136 11.44 20.00 -15.63
N MET A 137 12.68 19.62 -15.99
CA MET A 137 13.23 19.79 -17.34
C MET A 137 12.54 18.93 -18.42
N VAL A 138 11.86 17.84 -18.04
CA VAL A 138 11.13 16.99 -18.99
C VAL A 138 9.66 17.38 -19.14
N ARG A 139 9.17 18.31 -18.30
CA ARG A 139 7.79 18.78 -18.34
C ARG A 139 7.62 19.74 -19.53
N GLN A 140 6.54 19.57 -20.28
CA GLN A 140 6.18 20.48 -21.36
C GLN A 140 5.19 21.54 -20.86
N ARG A 141 5.14 22.70 -21.54
CA ARG A 141 4.07 23.66 -21.29
C ARG A 141 2.73 23.01 -21.61
N ILE A 142 1.78 23.19 -20.70
CA ILE A 142 0.42 22.73 -20.88
C ILE A 142 -0.25 23.55 -21.99
N ARG A 143 -0.90 22.87 -22.94
CA ARG A 143 -1.55 23.49 -24.09
C ARG A 143 -2.96 22.97 -24.37
N LYS A 144 -3.30 21.80 -23.83
CA LYS A 144 -4.56 21.12 -24.12
C LYS A 144 -5.58 21.47 -23.05
N ALA A 145 -6.63 22.18 -23.44
CA ALA A 145 -7.73 22.52 -22.53
C ALA A 145 -8.50 21.25 -22.12
N LEU A 146 -8.85 21.15 -20.84
CA LEU A 146 -9.70 20.10 -20.28
C LEU A 146 -11.09 20.68 -20.03
N ARG A 147 -12.07 20.24 -20.83
CA ARG A 147 -13.45 20.73 -20.74
C ARG A 147 -14.21 19.98 -19.65
N THR A 148 -14.79 20.73 -18.72
CA THR A 148 -15.63 20.17 -17.65
C THR A 148 -17.09 20.03 -18.09
N GLY A 149 -17.53 20.82 -19.08
CA GLY A 149 -18.93 20.94 -19.47
C GLY A 149 -19.73 21.94 -18.63
N VAL A 150 -19.09 22.54 -17.60
CA VAL A 150 -19.70 23.57 -16.76
C VAL A 150 -19.26 24.94 -17.26
N ARG A 151 -20.18 25.69 -17.89
CA ARG A 151 -19.86 26.98 -18.54
C ARG A 151 -19.09 27.95 -17.64
N LEU A 152 -19.50 28.11 -16.38
CA LEU A 152 -18.82 29.03 -15.46
C LEU A 152 -17.35 28.65 -15.27
N ILE A 153 -17.05 27.36 -15.10
CA ILE A 153 -15.69 26.85 -14.95
C ILE A 153 -14.93 26.99 -16.27
N ASP A 154 -15.52 26.54 -17.37
CA ASP A 154 -14.88 26.52 -18.68
C ASP A 154 -14.60 27.92 -19.27
N LEU A 155 -15.28 28.96 -18.79
CA LEU A 155 -15.08 30.37 -19.19
C LEU A 155 -14.19 31.16 -18.22
N PHE A 156 -14.46 31.08 -16.91
CA PHE A 156 -13.80 31.96 -15.94
C PHE A 156 -12.61 31.30 -15.25
N THR A 157 -12.60 29.98 -15.10
CA THR A 157 -11.53 29.23 -14.40
C THR A 157 -11.20 27.92 -15.15
N PRO A 158 -10.74 28.01 -16.42
CA PRO A 158 -10.56 26.82 -17.26
C PRO A 158 -9.42 25.93 -16.76
N PHE A 159 -9.61 24.61 -16.86
CA PHE A 159 -8.56 23.63 -16.59
C PHE A 159 -7.83 23.21 -17.86
N CYS A 160 -6.59 22.75 -17.70
CA CYS A 160 -5.82 22.15 -18.78
C CYS A 160 -5.24 20.79 -18.37
N GLU A 161 -5.03 19.91 -19.34
CA GLU A 161 -4.46 18.57 -19.09
C GLU A 161 -3.02 18.68 -18.58
N GLY A 162 -2.78 18.20 -17.35
CA GLY A 162 -1.48 18.22 -16.69
C GLY A 162 -1.19 19.46 -15.83
N GLN A 163 -2.20 20.27 -15.54
CA GLN A 163 -2.15 21.39 -14.57
C GLN A 163 -1.95 20.92 -13.13
#